data_AF-A0AAW5S8V8-F1
#
_entry.id   AF-A0AAW5S8V8-F1
#
_cell.length_a   1.000
_cell.length_b   1.000
_cell.length_c   1.000
_cell.angle_alpha   90.00
_cell.angle_beta   90.00
_cell.angle_gamma   90.00
#
_symmetry.space_group_name_H-M   'P 1'
#
loop_
_entity.id
_entity.type
_entity.pdbx_description
1 polymer ?
#
loop_
_entity_poly.entity_id
_entity_poly.type
_entity_poly.pdbx_seq_one_letter_code
_entity_poly.pdbx_strand_id
1 'polypeptide(L)'
;MLNEVAQRANGETQSYIEHTARFEPFEDPMPVLHDLGYKAGKAKLIPGYGDIEAKAIRGVIVHGWQAIPDCTYTKYGVNVLDNPEGMHGGYVLAALVLAGD
;
A
#
# COMPACT_ATOMS: atom_id res chain seq x y z
N MET A 1 -3.93 -9.85 -8.34
CA MET A 1 -4.83 -9.38 -7.28
C MET A 1 -4.14 -8.66 -6.12
N LEU A 2 -3.35 -9.28 -5.23
CA LEU A 2 -2.74 -8.52 -4.10
C LEU A 2 -1.84 -7.35 -4.56
N ASN A 3 -1.07 -7.53 -5.64
CA ASN A 3 -0.29 -6.44 -6.25
C ASN A 3 -1.20 -5.34 -6.84
N GLU A 4 -2.37 -5.68 -7.38
CA GLU A 4 -3.33 -4.70 -7.91
C GLU A 4 -3.95 -3.88 -6.77
N VAL A 5 -4.22 -4.51 -5.62
CA VAL A 5 -4.68 -3.78 -4.42
C VAL A 5 -3.58 -2.86 -3.89
N ALA A 6 -2.32 -3.31 -3.88
CA ALA A 6 -1.19 -2.45 -3.51
C ALA A 6 -1.01 -1.28 -4.50
N GLN A 7 -1.15 -1.54 -5.81
CA GLN A 7 -1.12 -0.50 -6.83
C GLN A 7 -2.27 0.50 -6.67
N ARG A 8 -3.47 0.01 -6.36
CA ARG A 8 -4.63 0.86 -6.09
C ARG A 8 -4.40 1.74 -4.86
N ALA A 9 -3.85 1.18 -3.78
CA ALA A 9 -3.52 1.94 -2.57
C ALA A 9 -2.54 3.09 -2.86
N ASN A 10 -1.46 2.82 -3.59
CA ASN A 10 -0.52 3.86 -4.01
C ASN A 10 -1.17 4.90 -4.94
N GLY A 11 -1.99 4.47 -5.91
CA GLY A 11 -2.67 5.38 -6.84
C GLY A 11 -3.68 6.30 -6.17
N GLU A 12 -4.45 5.78 -5.21
CA GLU A 12 -5.37 6.59 -4.39
C GLU A 12 -4.59 7.56 -3.49
N THR A 13 -3.49 7.10 -2.88
CA THR A 13 -2.61 7.95 -2.05
C THR A 13 -1.98 9.07 -2.88
N GLN A 14 -1.45 8.77 -4.07
CA GLN A 14 -0.94 9.76 -5.01
C GLN A 14 -2.03 10.79 -5.35
N SER A 15 -3.22 10.32 -5.72
CA SER A 15 -4.34 11.20 -6.09
C SER A 15 -4.75 12.11 -4.93
N TYR A 16 -4.65 11.61 -3.69
CA TYR A 16 -4.92 12.39 -2.49
C TYR A 16 -3.84 13.46 -2.24
N ILE A 17 -2.56 13.10 -2.33
CA ILE A 17 -1.43 14.02 -2.24
C ILE A 17 -1.52 15.12 -3.30
N GLU A 18 -1.94 14.76 -4.52
CA GLU A 18 -2.05 15.69 -5.65
C GLU A 18 -3.37 16.47 -5.68
N HIS A 19 -4.22 16.33 -4.65
CA HIS A 19 -5.52 16.99 -4.54
C HIS A 19 -6.47 16.72 -5.73
N THR A 20 -6.35 15.56 -6.38
CA THR A 20 -7.24 15.11 -7.47
C THR A 20 -8.23 14.03 -7.02
N ALA A 21 -8.03 13.47 -5.83
CA ALA A 21 -8.93 12.46 -5.26
C ALA A 21 -10.30 13.03 -4.87
N ARG A 22 -11.35 12.22 -5.10
CA ARG A 22 -12.73 12.52 -4.64
C ARG A 22 -13.03 11.97 -3.25
N PHE A 23 -12.25 10.99 -2.81
CA PHE A 23 -12.42 10.28 -1.54
C PHE A 23 -11.05 10.09 -0.90
N GLU A 24 -11.04 9.87 0.41
CA GLU A 24 -9.83 9.51 1.14
C GLU A 24 -9.35 8.10 0.75
N PRO A 25 -8.03 7.84 0.67
CA PRO A 25 -7.51 6.52 0.35
C PRO A 25 -7.98 5.47 1.36
N PHE A 26 -8.26 4.26 0.89
CA PHE A 26 -8.62 3.18 1.82
C PHE A 26 -7.43 2.77 2.69
N GLU A 27 -7.71 2.45 3.95
CA GLU A 27 -6.71 1.93 4.90
C GLU A 27 -6.86 0.42 5.13
N ASP A 28 -8.10 -0.08 5.16
CA ASP A 28 -8.40 -1.50 5.29
C ASP A 28 -8.54 -2.13 3.89
N PRO A 29 -7.68 -3.09 3.50
CA PRO A 29 -7.79 -3.76 2.21
C PRO A 29 -8.92 -4.80 2.16
N MET A 30 -9.54 -5.19 3.29
CA MET A 30 -10.54 -6.26 3.31
C MET A 30 -11.76 -6.01 2.42
N PRO A 31 -12.41 -4.82 2.44
CA PRO A 31 -13.52 -4.53 1.52
C PRO A 31 -13.11 -4.59 0.05
N VAL A 32 -11.94 -4.04 -0.29
CA VAL A 32 -11.41 -4.05 -1.66
C VAL A 32 -11.13 -5.48 -2.13
N LEU A 33 -10.54 -6.31 -1.27
CA LEU A 33 -10.28 -7.73 -1.57
C LEU A 33 -11.58 -8.51 -1.75
N HIS A 34 -12.58 -8.26 -0.91
CA HIS A 34 -13.90 -8.88 -1.01
C HIS A 34 -14.60 -8.53 -2.33
N ASP A 35 -14.58 -7.26 -2.72
CA ASP A 35 -15.18 -6.80 -3.99
C ASP A 35 -14.51 -7.44 -5.22
N LEU A 36 -13.21 -7.74 -5.13
CA LEU A 36 -12.46 -8.45 -6.16
C LEU A 36 -12.62 -9.98 -6.09
N GLY A 37 -13.42 -10.50 -5.16
CA GLY A 37 -13.63 -11.94 -4.97
C GLY A 37 -12.45 -12.68 -4.34
N TYR A 38 -11.49 -11.95 -3.75
CA TYR A 38 -10.38 -12.56 -3.01
C TYR A 38 -10.84 -13.01 -1.63
N LYS A 39 -10.67 -14.30 -1.35
CA LYS A 39 -10.95 -14.86 -0.03
C LYS A 39 -9.71 -14.75 0.85
N ALA A 40 -9.84 -13.99 1.94
CA ALA A 40 -8.89 -13.90 3.03
C ALA A 40 -9.69 -13.82 4.34
N GLY A 41 -9.18 -14.43 5.42
CA GLY A 41 -9.75 -14.24 6.76
C GLY A 41 -9.25 -12.96 7.41
N LYS A 42 -8.06 -12.49 7.00
CA LYS A 42 -7.53 -11.19 7.39
C LYS A 42 -6.59 -10.60 6.34
N ALA A 43 -6.49 -9.28 6.31
CA ALA A 43 -5.53 -8.57 5.48
C ALA A 43 -5.06 -7.28 6.16
N LYS A 44 -3.95 -6.72 5.71
CA LYS A 44 -3.42 -5.45 6.19
C LYS A 44 -2.65 -4.72 5.09
N LEU A 45 -2.94 -3.44 4.92
CA LEU A 45 -2.16 -2.55 4.07
C LEU A 45 -1.09 -1.86 4.94
N ILE A 46 0.13 -1.79 4.44
CA ILE A 46 1.26 -1.12 5.07
C ILE A 46 1.85 -0.13 4.05
N PRO A 47 1.64 1.19 4.24
CA PRO A 47 2.18 2.20 3.36
C PRO A 47 3.60 2.61 3.76
N GLY A 48 4.34 3.11 2.77
CA GLY A 48 5.65 3.72 2.92
C GLY A 48 5.83 4.90 1.97
N TYR A 49 6.64 5.87 2.39
CA TYR A 49 6.91 7.11 1.66
C TYR A 49 8.40 7.45 1.76
N GLY A 50 8.98 8.01 0.70
CA GLY A 50 10.33 8.56 0.73
C GLY A 50 10.66 9.35 -0.53
N ASP A 51 11.74 10.11 -0.49
CA ASP A 51 12.32 10.82 -1.65
C ASP A 51 13.07 9.86 -2.62
N ILE A 52 13.31 8.62 -2.20
CA ILE A 52 13.84 7.53 -3.04
C ILE A 52 13.18 6.22 -2.63
N GLU A 53 13.18 5.25 -3.54
CA GLU A 53 12.60 3.92 -3.33
C GLU A 53 13.08 3.24 -2.04
N ALA A 54 14.39 3.26 -1.77
CA ALA A 54 14.94 2.63 -0.57
C ALA A 54 14.35 3.19 0.74
N LYS A 55 14.03 4.49 0.77
CA LYS A 55 13.41 5.13 1.94
C LYS A 55 11.92 4.80 2.03
N ALA A 56 11.21 4.74 0.89
CA ALA A 56 9.81 4.30 0.86
C ALA A 56 9.67 2.86 1.36
N ILE A 57 10.52 1.94 0.91
CA ILE A 57 10.58 0.56 1.39
C ILE A 57 10.91 0.51 2.88
N ARG A 58 11.89 1.31 3.35
CA ARG A 58 12.16 1.43 4.79
C ARG A 58 10.92 1.87 5.56
N GLY A 59 10.12 2.80 5.02
CA GLY A 59 8.84 3.21 5.59
C GLY A 59 7.89 2.03 5.79
N VAL A 60 7.73 1.17 4.76
CA VAL A 60 6.94 -0.06 4.86
C VAL A 60 7.45 -0.97 5.98
N ILE A 61 8.77 -1.19 6.06
CA ILE A 61 9.36 -2.08 7.08
C ILE A 61 9.11 -1.52 8.50
N VAL A 62 9.30 -0.21 8.69
CA VAL A 62 9.11 0.44 9.99
C VAL A 62 7.65 0.47 10.40
N HIS A 63 6.73 0.84 9.51
CA HIS A 63 5.29 0.84 9.82
C HIS A 63 4.74 -0.58 9.99
N GLY A 64 5.28 -1.54 9.24
CA GLY A 64 4.88 -2.93 9.27
C GLY A 64 5.49 -3.76 10.40
N TRP A 65 6.25 -3.17 11.32
CA TRP A 65 7.06 -3.89 12.31
C TRP A 65 6.31 -4.94 13.14
N GLN A 66 5.01 -4.75 13.40
CA GLN A 66 4.17 -5.72 14.11
C GLN A 66 3.54 -6.78 13.20
N ALA A 67 3.24 -6.41 11.95
CA ALA A 67 2.46 -7.26 11.05
C ALA A 67 3.35 -8.15 10.17
N ILE A 68 4.52 -7.67 9.76
CA ILE A 68 5.47 -8.44 8.94
C ILE A 68 5.97 -9.70 9.67
N PRO A 69 6.27 -9.68 10.99
CA PRO A 69 6.67 -10.89 11.71
C PRO A 69 5.51 -11.86 12.02
N ASP A 70 4.26 -11.47 11.76
CA ASP A 70 3.11 -12.33 12.04
C ASP A 70 2.95 -13.38 10.93
N CYS A 71 3.39 -14.61 11.25
CA CYS A 71 3.37 -15.77 10.35
C CYS A 71 1.97 -16.21 9.90
N THR A 72 0.89 -15.65 10.45
CA THR A 72 -0.47 -15.94 9.98
C THR A 72 -0.82 -15.18 8.69
N TYR A 73 -0.04 -14.16 8.31
CA TYR A 73 -0.07 -13.61 6.95
C TYR A 73 0.79 -14.49 6.03
N THR A 74 0.15 -15.25 5.14
CA THR A 74 0.80 -16.27 4.30
C THR A 74 1.03 -15.81 2.86
N LYS A 75 0.40 -14.71 2.45
CA LYS A 75 0.48 -14.15 1.09
C LYS A 75 0.70 -12.65 1.18
N TYR A 76 1.36 -12.09 0.18
CA TYR A 76 1.56 -10.66 0.09
C TYR A 76 1.51 -10.16 -1.35
N GLY A 77 1.24 -8.88 -1.50
CA GLY A 77 1.43 -8.14 -2.74
C GLY A 77 2.09 -6.80 -2.47
N VAL A 78 2.85 -6.32 -3.42
CA VAL A 78 3.62 -5.07 -3.30
C VAL A 78 3.46 -4.21 -4.53
N ASN A 79 3.60 -2.91 -4.33
CA ASN A 79 3.76 -1.94 -5.40
C ASN A 79 4.67 -0.81 -4.94
N VAL A 80 5.56 -0.37 -5.83
CA VAL A 80 6.32 0.87 -5.70
C VAL A 80 5.85 1.79 -6.82
N LEU A 81 5.58 3.04 -6.46
CA LEU A 81 5.18 4.09 -7.40
C LEU A 81 6.15 5.25 -7.25
N ASP A 82 6.92 5.51 -8.30
CA ASP A 82 7.83 6.65 -8.39
C ASP A 82 7.10 7.82 -9.08
N ASN A 83 7.15 8.99 -8.45
CA ASN A 83 6.58 10.22 -8.97
C ASN A 83 7.60 11.36 -8.88
N PRO A 84 8.56 11.44 -9.82
CA PRO A 84 9.64 12.42 -9.78
C PRO A 84 9.15 13.87 -9.99
N GLU A 85 7.97 14.06 -10.58
CA GLU A 85 7.38 15.36 -10.90
C GLU A 85 6.19 15.71 -9.98
N GLY A 86 6.12 15.08 -8.80
CA GLY A 86 5.04 15.30 -7.85
C GLY A 86 4.83 16.76 -7.46
N MET A 87 3.58 17.14 -7.18
CA MET A 87 3.15 18.52 -6.89
C MET A 87 3.95 19.21 -5.77
N HIS A 88 4.52 18.44 -4.83
CA HIS A 88 5.30 18.92 -3.69
C HIS A 88 6.80 18.57 -3.78
N GLY A 89 7.30 18.27 -4.98
CA GLY A 89 8.62 17.70 -5.23
C GLY A 89 8.54 16.19 -5.49
N GLY A 90 9.61 15.63 -6.06
CA GLY A 90 9.68 14.20 -6.40
C GLY A 90 9.57 13.31 -5.15
N TYR A 91 8.74 12.27 -5.23
CA TYR A 91 8.54 11.31 -4.15
C TYR A 91 8.30 9.90 -4.67
N VAL A 92 8.48 8.93 -3.79
CA VAL A 92 8.22 7.52 -4.01
C VAL A 92 7.27 6.99 -2.95
N LEU A 93 6.24 6.29 -3.39
CA LEU A 93 5.31 5.53 -2.55
C LEU A 93 5.63 4.05 -2.63
N ALA A 94 5.45 3.35 -1.51
CA ALA A 94 5.49 1.90 -1.45
C ALA A 94 4.26 1.40 -0.69
N ALA A 95 3.66 0.33 -1.18
CA ALA A 95 2.54 -0.33 -0.54
C ALA A 95 2.83 -1.82 -0.43
N LEU A 96 2.61 -2.37 0.76
CA LEU A 96 2.60 -3.81 1.03
C LEU A 96 1.21 -4.21 1.53
N VAL A 97 0.57 -5.15 0.84
CA VAL A 97 -0.66 -5.78 1.28
C VAL A 97 -0.32 -7.18 1.78
N LEU A 98 -0.55 -7.45 3.06
CA LEU A 98 -0.46 -8.77 3.65
C LEU A 98 -1.86 -9.41 3.68
N ALA A 99 -1.92 -10.72 3.44
CA ALA A 99 -3.16 -11.49 3.54
C ALA A 99 -2.93 -12.86 4.18
N GLY A 100 -3.90 -13.30 4.97
CA GLY A 100 -3.91 -14.57 5.68
C GLY A 100 -5.33 -15.13 5.80
N ASP A 101 -5.42 -16.35 6.30
CA ASP A 101 -6.68 -17.03 6.63
C ASP A 101 -7.04 -16.86 8.10
#